data_AF-F5Z7W4-F1
#
_entry.id   AF-F5Z7W4-F1
#
_cell.length_a   1.000
_cell.length_b   1.000
_cell.length_c   1.000
_cell.angle_alpha   90.00
_cell.angle_beta   90.00
_cell.angle_gamma   90.00
#
_symmetry.space_group_name_H-M   'P 1'
#
loop_
_entity.id
_entity.type
_entity.pdbx_description
1 polymer ?
#
loop_
_entity_poly.entity_id
_entity_poly.type
_entity_poly.pdbx_seq_one_letter_code
_entity_poly.pdbx_strand_id
1 'polypeptide(L)'
;MFDKLLDAFPANQSFFQLAIVKKTCVCVIFLFIVLLLTISIVSSFQYDLYLDFTYNGFNNLFLMFKFPLAILATLIPLLALYATNHRSEQTKKSINLLSAQNDFTNYHRHIELFEKHIENIINDDVIIRSRELHHKVFPKSESGIPTFTVDNSFEDVLDANFGLIYSLITQLSSTDKGQIVEVFIQIAQVLHNTEKELCCRLIKPTTNLELEFERNSANLYGDGDLKGALLALQKLADISVHILSFSDTKQQNKIISDFKEIDPSEAPPEFNYANLSNSHKDIPCYFYEEANNLIRKRSKKNTA
;
A
#
# COMPACT_ATOMS: atom_id res chain seq x y z
N MET A 1 35.35 4.40 -12.32
CA MET A 1 35.78 5.78 -12.67
C MET A 1 34.62 6.77 -12.57
N PHE A 2 33.40 6.39 -12.97
CA PHE A 2 32.19 7.22 -12.85
C PHE A 2 31.71 7.47 -11.41
N ASP A 3 31.86 6.53 -10.47
CA ASP A 3 31.43 6.76 -9.08
C ASP A 3 32.21 7.89 -8.39
N LYS A 4 33.51 8.01 -8.70
CA LYS A 4 34.36 9.11 -8.23
C LYS A 4 33.94 10.48 -8.80
N LEU A 5 33.20 10.50 -9.91
CA LEU A 5 32.64 11.72 -10.50
C LEU A 5 31.32 12.10 -9.83
N LEU A 6 30.49 11.15 -9.41
CA LEU A 6 29.30 11.43 -8.60
C LEU A 6 29.67 12.04 -7.24
N ASP A 7 30.71 11.51 -6.59
CA ASP A 7 31.19 12.05 -5.30
C ASP A 7 31.78 13.47 -5.43
N ALA A 8 32.11 13.91 -6.64
CA ALA A 8 32.69 15.24 -6.89
C ALA A 8 31.66 16.38 -6.85
N PHE A 9 30.36 16.06 -6.93
CA PHE A 9 29.26 17.03 -6.96
C PHE A 9 28.20 16.76 -5.88
N PRO A 10 28.55 16.84 -4.59
CA PRO A 10 27.58 16.69 -3.51
C PRO A 10 26.44 17.71 -3.60
N ALA A 11 25.20 17.22 -3.66
CA ALA A 11 23.99 18.04 -3.81
C ALA A 11 23.73 18.98 -2.62
N ASN A 12 24.28 18.67 -1.45
CA ASN A 12 24.07 19.43 -0.20
C ASN A 12 25.02 20.62 -0.02
N GLN A 13 25.95 20.86 -0.94
CA GLN A 13 26.89 21.99 -0.88
C GLN A 13 26.55 23.03 -1.94
N SER A 14 26.93 24.29 -1.68
CA SER A 14 26.82 25.32 -2.70
C SER A 14 27.86 25.12 -3.80
N PHE A 15 27.53 25.53 -5.03
CA PHE A 15 28.37 25.32 -6.21
C PHE A 15 29.83 25.77 -6.03
N PHE A 16 30.05 26.96 -5.46
CA PHE A 16 31.39 27.50 -5.24
C PHE A 16 32.15 26.86 -4.07
N GLN A 17 31.48 26.07 -3.23
CA GLN A 17 32.13 25.33 -2.15
C GLN A 17 32.78 24.03 -2.63
N LEU A 18 32.35 23.51 -3.79
CA LEU A 18 32.81 22.26 -4.36
C LEU A 18 34.32 22.27 -4.60
N ALA A 19 35.00 21.23 -4.12
CA ALA A 19 36.45 21.11 -4.23
C ALA A 19 36.93 21.10 -5.69
N ILE A 20 36.16 20.47 -6.59
CA ILE A 20 36.47 20.44 -8.03
C ILE A 20 36.43 21.83 -8.65
N VAL A 21 35.42 22.64 -8.33
CA VAL A 21 35.29 24.03 -8.80
C VAL A 21 36.46 24.86 -8.30
N LYS A 22 36.77 24.80 -6.99
CA LYS A 22 37.90 25.53 -6.40
C LYS A 22 39.24 25.14 -7.04
N LYS A 23 39.51 23.84 -7.19
CA LYS A 23 40.76 23.34 -7.81
C LYS A 23 40.89 23.78 -9.26
N THR A 24 39.82 23.71 -10.04
CA THR A 24 39.82 24.16 -11.44
C THR A 24 40.04 25.67 -11.54
N CYS A 25 39.36 26.48 -10.73
CA CYS A 25 39.59 27.93 -10.70
C CYS A 25 41.03 28.27 -10.33
N VAL A 26 41.56 27.69 -9.25
CA VAL A 26 42.95 27.93 -8.82
C VAL A 26 43.95 27.49 -9.88
N CYS A 27 43.74 26.33 -10.52
CA CYS A 27 44.62 25.83 -11.57
C CYS A 27 44.66 26.75 -12.79
N VAL A 28 43.48 27.18 -13.29
CA VAL A 28 43.42 28.07 -14.47
C VAL A 28 43.95 29.46 -14.15
N ILE A 29 43.66 30.01 -12.98
CA ILE A 29 44.19 31.32 -12.54
C ILE A 29 45.71 31.24 -12.38
N PHE A 30 46.23 30.17 -11.77
CA PHE A 30 47.67 29.95 -11.64
C PHE A 30 48.35 29.87 -13.01
N LEU A 31 47.79 29.08 -13.93
CA LEU A 31 48.30 28.97 -15.30
C LEU A 31 48.29 30.34 -16.02
N PHE A 32 47.22 31.11 -15.86
CA PHE A 32 47.12 32.47 -16.41
C PHE A 32 48.24 33.37 -15.88
N ILE A 33 48.49 33.38 -14.56
CA ILE A 33 49.55 34.18 -13.94
C ILE A 33 50.93 33.75 -14.45
N VAL A 34 51.21 32.45 -14.53
CA VAL A 34 52.50 31.93 -15.05
C VAL A 34 52.72 32.38 -16.49
N LEU A 35 51.68 32.32 -17.34
CA LEU A 35 51.78 32.76 -18.72
C LEU A 35 51.97 34.28 -18.85
N LEU A 36 51.27 35.07 -18.03
CA LEU A 36 51.48 36.52 -17.96
C LEU A 36 52.92 36.85 -17.61
N LEU A 37 53.45 36.26 -16.54
CA LEU A 37 54.83 36.47 -16.09
C LEU A 37 55.85 36.06 -17.16
N THR A 38 55.63 34.91 -17.80
CA THR A 38 56.53 34.41 -18.85
C THR A 38 56.58 35.37 -20.04
N ILE A 39 55.42 35.85 -20.51
CA ILE A 39 55.35 36.82 -21.61
C ILE A 39 56.02 38.13 -21.22
N SER A 40 55.75 38.66 -20.02
CA SER A 40 56.38 39.90 -19.54
C SER A 40 57.89 39.78 -19.42
N ILE A 41 58.40 38.68 -18.87
CA ILE A 41 59.85 38.44 -18.72
C ILE A 41 60.51 38.34 -20.10
N VAL A 42 60.01 37.50 -20.99
CA VAL A 42 60.59 37.31 -22.34
C VAL A 42 60.61 38.63 -23.11
N SER A 43 59.52 39.39 -23.07
CA SER A 43 59.45 40.66 -23.79
C SER A 43 60.33 41.74 -23.20
N SER A 44 60.60 41.72 -21.88
CA SER A 44 61.56 42.64 -21.26
C SER A 44 63.00 42.41 -21.70
N PHE A 45 63.36 41.18 -22.12
CA PHE A 45 64.69 40.89 -22.65
C PHE A 45 64.84 41.21 -24.13
N GLN A 46 63.73 41.25 -24.88
CA GLN A 46 63.74 41.38 -26.33
C GLN A 46 63.38 42.78 -26.84
N TYR A 47 62.70 43.59 -26.02
CA TYR A 47 62.18 44.90 -26.41
C TYR A 47 62.35 45.94 -25.29
N ASP A 48 62.59 47.20 -25.67
CA ASP A 48 62.53 48.34 -24.75
C ASP A 48 61.06 48.65 -24.42
N LEU A 49 60.59 48.09 -23.32
CA LEU A 49 59.21 48.28 -22.86
C LEU A 49 59.03 49.69 -22.28
N TYR A 50 58.07 50.44 -22.83
CA TYR A 50 57.60 51.70 -22.26
C TYR A 50 56.08 51.68 -22.12
N LEU A 51 55.55 52.46 -21.19
CA LEU A 51 54.11 52.58 -20.99
C LEU A 51 53.54 53.55 -22.02
N ASP A 52 52.63 53.04 -22.85
CA ASP A 52 51.86 53.83 -23.80
C ASP A 52 50.37 53.73 -23.46
N PHE A 53 49.78 54.85 -23.06
CA PHE A 53 48.35 54.95 -22.72
C PHE A 53 47.48 55.35 -23.92
N THR A 54 48.05 55.41 -25.13
CA THR A 54 47.28 55.63 -26.35
C THR A 54 46.55 54.36 -26.78
N TYR A 55 45.64 54.48 -27.76
CA TYR A 55 44.91 53.33 -28.30
C TYR A 55 45.86 52.24 -28.87
N ASN A 56 47.03 52.63 -29.38
CA ASN A 56 48.04 51.70 -29.90
C ASN A 56 48.65 50.86 -28.78
N GLY A 57 49.00 51.48 -27.65
CA GLY A 57 49.51 50.78 -26.47
C GLY A 57 48.52 49.75 -25.93
N PHE A 58 47.23 50.10 -25.81
CA PHE A 58 46.19 49.16 -25.40
C PHE A 58 46.00 48.01 -26.40
N ASN A 59 45.97 48.28 -27.71
CA ASN A 59 45.85 47.24 -28.72
C ASN A 59 47.04 46.26 -28.68
N ASN A 60 48.25 46.77 -28.51
CA ASN A 60 49.44 45.93 -28.37
C ASN A 60 49.38 45.07 -27.10
N LEU A 61 48.89 45.60 -25.99
CA LEU A 61 48.66 44.83 -24.75
C LEU A 61 47.66 43.68 -24.99
N PHE A 62 46.54 43.95 -25.64
CA PHE A 62 45.56 42.91 -25.98
C PHE A 62 46.13 41.85 -26.92
N LEU A 63 46.91 42.25 -27.93
CA LEU A 63 47.55 41.33 -28.87
C LEU A 63 48.56 40.43 -28.15
N MET A 64 49.38 41.03 -27.28
CA MET A 64 50.42 40.35 -26.51
C MET A 64 49.84 39.33 -25.52
N PHE A 65 48.74 39.68 -24.84
CA PHE A 65 48.10 38.82 -23.83
C PHE A 65 46.87 38.06 -24.32
N LYS A 66 46.64 38.02 -25.64
CA LYS A 66 45.49 37.33 -26.24
C LYS A 66 45.40 35.87 -25.81
N PHE A 67 46.52 35.15 -25.79
CA PHE A 67 46.56 33.74 -25.43
C PHE A 67 46.26 33.48 -23.94
N PRO A 68 46.90 34.15 -22.97
CA PRO A 68 46.49 34.09 -21.56
C PRO A 68 45.02 34.41 -21.33
N LEU A 69 44.51 35.48 -21.98
CA LEU A 69 43.10 35.86 -21.88
C LEU A 69 42.16 34.76 -22.41
N ALA A 70 42.54 34.10 -23.51
CA ALA A 70 41.77 32.97 -24.05
C ALA A 70 41.73 31.79 -23.07
N ILE A 71 42.83 31.49 -22.37
CA ILE A 71 42.87 30.45 -21.33
C ILE A 71 41.96 30.83 -20.16
N LEU A 72 42.03 32.08 -19.68
CA LEU A 72 41.14 32.54 -18.62
C LEU A 72 39.67 32.46 -19.04
N ALA A 73 39.36 32.79 -20.30
CA ALA A 73 38.01 32.71 -20.85
C ALA A 73 37.45 31.27 -20.87
N THR A 74 38.30 30.24 -20.89
CA THR A 74 37.84 28.83 -20.79
C THR A 74 37.16 28.51 -19.46
N LEU A 75 37.37 29.31 -18.40
CA LEU A 75 36.63 29.14 -17.15
C LEU A 75 35.12 29.30 -17.34
N ILE A 76 34.67 30.15 -18.25
CA ILE A 76 33.24 30.41 -18.46
C ILE A 76 32.51 29.12 -18.88
N PRO A 77 32.86 28.45 -20.00
CA PRO A 77 32.21 27.20 -20.39
C PRO A 77 32.45 26.05 -19.40
N LEU A 78 33.62 25.99 -18.75
CA LEU A 78 33.91 24.95 -17.75
C LEU A 78 33.01 25.08 -16.50
N LEU A 79 32.90 26.29 -15.96
CA LEU A 79 32.05 26.56 -14.80
C LEU A 79 30.56 26.40 -15.15
N ALA A 80 30.15 26.79 -16.37
CA ALA A 80 28.79 26.54 -16.84
C ALA A 80 28.45 25.05 -16.90
N LEU A 81 29.38 24.22 -17.40
CA LEU A 81 29.22 22.77 -17.43
C LEU A 81 29.12 22.18 -16.02
N TYR A 82 30.00 22.58 -15.11
CA TYR A 82 29.98 22.13 -13.72
C TYR A 82 28.70 22.56 -13.00
N ALA A 83 28.22 23.79 -13.22
CA ALA A 83 26.99 24.29 -12.61
C ALA A 83 25.76 23.52 -13.10
N THR A 84 25.73 23.20 -14.40
CA THR A 84 24.67 22.37 -14.98
C THR A 84 24.65 20.97 -14.36
N ASN A 85 25.82 20.35 -14.19
CA ASN A 85 25.93 19.04 -13.55
C ASN A 85 25.53 19.07 -12.07
N HIS A 86 26.00 20.05 -11.31
CA HIS A 86 25.63 20.24 -9.91
C HIS A 86 24.12 20.41 -9.74
N ARG A 87 23.47 21.20 -10.61
CA ARG A 87 22.02 21.36 -10.62
C ARG A 87 21.30 20.04 -10.91
N SER A 88 21.83 19.20 -11.81
CA SER A 88 21.25 17.88 -12.09
C SER A 88 21.26 16.97 -10.86
N GLU A 89 22.38 16.92 -10.14
CA GLU A 89 22.49 16.14 -8.89
C GLU A 89 21.58 16.70 -7.77
N GLN A 90 21.47 18.02 -7.65
CA GLN A 90 20.52 18.65 -6.74
C GLN A 90 19.07 18.28 -7.07
N THR A 91 18.69 18.33 -8.34
CA THR A 91 17.35 17.93 -8.81
C THR A 91 17.09 16.46 -8.53
N LYS A 92 18.05 15.56 -8.81
CA LYS A 92 17.93 14.13 -8.50
C LYS A 92 17.71 13.88 -7.00
N LYS A 93 18.48 14.55 -6.14
CA LYS A 93 18.31 14.43 -4.69
C LYS A 93 16.95 14.97 -4.24
N SER A 94 16.50 16.09 -4.81
CA SER A 94 15.18 16.67 -4.53
C SER A 94 14.05 15.73 -4.93
N ILE A 95 14.11 15.14 -6.13
CA ILE A 95 13.13 14.14 -6.59
C ILE A 95 13.07 12.95 -5.63
N ASN A 96 14.22 12.44 -5.19
CA ASN A 96 14.25 11.31 -4.27
C ASN A 96 13.63 11.67 -2.90
N LEU A 97 13.89 12.87 -2.38
CA LEU A 97 13.28 13.34 -1.13
C LEU A 97 11.77 13.54 -1.28
N LEU A 98 11.34 14.13 -2.40
CA LEU A 98 9.92 14.30 -2.72
C LEU A 98 9.20 12.97 -2.91
N SER A 99 9.84 11.98 -3.54
CA SER A 99 9.31 10.62 -3.68
C SER A 99 9.08 10.02 -2.30
N ALA A 100 10.09 10.02 -1.42
CA ALA A 100 9.96 9.48 -0.07
C ALA A 100 8.87 10.19 0.76
N GLN A 101 8.73 11.52 0.60
CA GLN A 101 7.67 12.28 1.25
C GLN A 101 6.28 11.93 0.68
N ASN A 102 6.19 11.74 -0.64
CA ASN A 102 4.97 11.35 -1.32
C ASN A 102 4.54 9.95 -0.88
N ASP A 103 5.46 8.99 -0.84
CA ASP A 103 5.25 7.62 -0.38
C ASP A 103 4.67 7.60 1.04
N PHE A 104 5.29 8.34 1.96
CA PHE A 104 4.81 8.50 3.33
C PHE A 104 3.42 9.14 3.40
N THR A 105 3.20 10.22 2.65
CA THR A 105 1.91 10.93 2.63
C THR A 105 0.79 10.06 2.07
N ASN A 106 1.08 9.30 1.01
CA ASN A 106 0.12 8.39 0.38
C ASN A 106 -0.28 7.25 1.32
N TYR A 107 0.70 6.62 1.99
CA TYR A 107 0.42 5.59 2.99
C TYR A 107 -0.51 6.12 4.11
N HIS A 108 -0.14 7.25 4.74
CA HIS A 108 -0.93 7.82 5.82
C HIS A 108 -2.32 8.30 5.37
N ARG A 109 -2.41 8.87 4.16
CA ARG A 109 -3.70 9.27 3.59
C ARG A 109 -4.59 8.06 3.30
N HIS A 110 -4.02 6.96 2.80
CA HIS A 110 -4.77 5.76 2.47
C HIS A 110 -5.33 5.09 3.73
N ILE A 111 -4.53 4.96 4.80
CA ILE A 111 -5.03 4.41 6.07
C ILE A 111 -6.09 5.32 6.71
N GLU A 112 -5.94 6.65 6.67
CA GLU A 112 -6.97 7.58 7.17
C GLU A 112 -8.29 7.47 6.39
N LEU A 113 -8.21 7.35 5.06
CA LEU A 113 -9.40 7.17 4.23
C LEU A 113 -10.05 5.81 4.48
N PHE A 114 -9.24 4.77 4.71
CA PHE A 114 -9.74 3.44 5.05
C PHE A 114 -10.45 3.44 6.40
N GLU A 115 -9.85 4.04 7.43
CA GLU A 115 -10.47 4.20 8.76
C GLU A 115 -11.82 4.88 8.66
N LYS A 116 -11.89 6.03 7.97
CA LYS A 116 -13.15 6.75 7.73
C LYS A 116 -14.16 5.94 6.94
N HIS A 117 -13.70 5.16 5.95
CA HIS A 117 -14.59 4.31 5.16
C HIS A 117 -15.24 3.25 6.04
N ILE A 118 -14.44 2.56 6.85
CA ILE A 118 -14.88 1.51 7.76
C ILE A 118 -15.81 2.08 8.86
N GLU A 119 -15.49 3.24 9.43
CA GLU A 119 -16.35 3.93 10.42
C GLU A 119 -17.75 4.24 9.86
N ASN A 120 -17.88 4.54 8.57
CA ASN A 120 -19.18 4.80 7.95
C ASN A 120 -20.04 3.55 7.73
N ILE A 121 -19.45 2.35 7.82
CA ILE A 121 -20.13 1.07 7.56
C ILE A 121 -20.44 0.34 8.86
N ILE A 122 -19.63 0.54 9.90
CA ILE A 122 -19.82 -0.09 11.20
C ILE A 122 -21.07 0.50 11.89
N ASN A 123 -21.92 -0.39 12.37
CA ASN A 123 -22.97 -0.08 13.35
C ASN A 123 -22.50 -0.44 14.77
N ASP A 124 -23.23 -0.02 15.80
CA ASP A 124 -22.93 -0.29 17.23
C ASP A 124 -22.78 -1.79 17.58
N ASP A 125 -23.13 -2.69 16.67
CA ASP A 125 -23.03 -4.15 16.82
C ASP A 125 -21.66 -4.74 16.43
N VAL A 126 -20.70 -3.95 15.94
CA VAL A 126 -19.42 -4.48 15.44
C VAL A 126 -18.24 -3.64 15.92
N ILE A 127 -17.20 -4.30 16.44
CA ILE A 127 -15.92 -3.67 16.77
C ILE A 127 -14.90 -4.10 15.73
N ILE A 128 -14.27 -3.16 15.02
CA ILE A 128 -13.22 -3.45 14.03
C ILE A 128 -11.93 -2.71 14.42
N ARG A 129 -10.80 -3.39 14.31
CA ARG A 129 -9.46 -2.77 14.43
C ARG A 129 -8.98 -2.34 13.05
N SER A 130 -9.45 -1.18 12.60
CA SER A 130 -9.26 -0.68 11.23
C SER A 130 -7.79 -0.66 10.77
N ARG A 131 -6.83 -0.31 11.64
CA ARG A 131 -5.40 -0.32 11.28
C ARG A 131 -4.82 -1.71 11.06
N GLU A 132 -5.14 -2.64 11.95
CA GLU A 132 -4.67 -4.03 11.82
C GLU A 132 -5.26 -4.68 10.58
N LEU A 133 -6.55 -4.42 10.32
CA LEU A 133 -7.23 -4.85 9.11
C LEU A 133 -6.57 -4.26 7.86
N HIS A 134 -6.30 -2.95 7.85
CA HIS A 134 -5.64 -2.27 6.74
C HIS A 134 -4.28 -2.89 6.40
N HIS A 135 -3.45 -3.17 7.42
CA HIS A 135 -2.15 -3.80 7.23
C HIS A 135 -2.27 -5.24 6.68
N LYS A 136 -3.32 -5.98 7.04
CA LYS A 136 -3.58 -7.32 6.47
C LYS A 136 -4.05 -7.25 5.02
N VAL A 137 -4.96 -6.33 4.71
CA VAL A 137 -5.58 -6.20 3.39
C VAL A 137 -4.61 -5.58 2.38
N PHE A 138 -3.81 -4.60 2.84
CA PHE A 138 -2.90 -3.81 2.01
C PHE A 138 -1.45 -3.84 2.54
N PRO A 139 -0.80 -5.02 2.67
CA PRO A 139 0.54 -5.15 3.26
C PRO A 139 1.62 -4.42 2.46
N LYS A 140 1.39 -4.20 1.16
CA LYS A 140 2.33 -3.48 0.28
C LYS A 140 2.19 -1.96 0.35
N SER A 141 1.21 -1.42 1.06
CA SER A 141 0.99 0.03 1.13
C SER A 141 2.14 0.79 1.78
N GLU A 142 2.94 0.13 2.64
CA GLU A 142 4.14 0.69 3.27
C GLU A 142 5.30 0.90 2.28
N SER A 143 5.27 0.22 1.12
CA SER A 143 6.33 0.31 0.11
C SER A 143 6.26 1.59 -0.74
N GLY A 144 5.27 2.46 -0.50
CA GLY A 144 5.08 3.70 -1.26
C GLY A 144 4.55 3.51 -2.68
N ILE A 145 4.45 2.25 -3.13
CA ILE A 145 3.94 1.94 -4.46
C ILE A 145 2.44 2.25 -4.46
N PRO A 146 1.94 3.09 -5.40
CA PRO A 146 0.55 3.54 -5.45
C PRO A 146 -0.46 2.43 -5.82
N THR A 147 -0.06 1.16 -5.78
CA THR A 147 -0.97 0.03 -5.95
C THR A 147 -1.57 -0.33 -4.60
N PHE A 148 -2.76 0.21 -4.35
CA PHE A 148 -3.64 -0.22 -3.25
C PHE A 148 -4.40 -1.49 -3.65
N THR A 149 -3.64 -2.50 -4.05
CA THR A 149 -4.15 -3.83 -4.41
C THR A 149 -4.35 -4.63 -3.15
N VAL A 150 -5.47 -5.33 -3.05
CA VAL A 150 -5.70 -6.33 -2.00
C VAL A 150 -4.64 -7.42 -2.11
N ASP A 151 -4.19 -7.93 -0.97
CA ASP A 151 -3.32 -9.09 -0.95
C ASP A 151 -4.08 -10.36 -1.36
N ASN A 152 -3.56 -11.08 -2.36
CA ASN A 152 -4.18 -12.30 -2.85
C ASN A 152 -4.38 -13.33 -1.73
N SER A 153 -3.46 -13.40 -0.75
CA SER A 153 -3.60 -14.37 0.34
C SER A 153 -4.79 -14.04 1.25
N PHE A 154 -5.13 -12.76 1.39
CA PHE A 154 -6.32 -12.33 2.11
C PHE A 154 -7.60 -12.72 1.35
N GLU A 155 -7.63 -12.50 0.02
CA GLU A 155 -8.77 -12.92 -0.82
C GLU A 155 -8.97 -14.44 -0.80
N ASP A 156 -7.91 -15.22 -0.98
CA ASP A 156 -7.95 -16.68 -0.97
C ASP A 156 -8.51 -17.22 0.36
N VAL A 157 -8.14 -16.60 1.48
CA VAL A 157 -8.62 -17.00 2.82
C VAL A 157 -10.11 -16.65 3.00
N LEU A 158 -10.56 -15.49 2.53
CA LEU A 158 -11.98 -15.15 2.54
C LEU A 158 -12.79 -16.11 1.67
N ASP A 159 -12.32 -16.40 0.46
CA ASP A 159 -12.96 -17.36 -0.45
C ASP A 159 -13.06 -18.76 0.15
N ALA A 160 -11.98 -19.22 0.79
CA ALA A 160 -11.98 -20.49 1.48
C ALA A 160 -13.00 -20.52 2.62
N ASN A 161 -13.06 -19.48 3.46
CA ASN A 161 -13.99 -19.43 4.59
C ASN A 161 -15.45 -19.40 4.11
N PHE A 162 -15.81 -18.48 3.20
CA PHE A 162 -17.17 -18.41 2.68
C PHE A 162 -17.55 -19.65 1.87
N GLY A 163 -16.62 -20.25 1.12
CA GLY A 163 -16.83 -21.52 0.43
C GLY A 163 -17.09 -22.69 1.39
N LEU A 164 -16.36 -22.77 2.50
CA LEU A 164 -16.60 -23.76 3.54
C LEU A 164 -17.98 -23.57 4.18
N ILE A 165 -18.33 -22.35 4.57
CA ILE A 165 -19.66 -22.03 5.12
C ILE A 165 -20.76 -22.47 4.15
N TYR A 166 -20.59 -22.21 2.86
CA TYR A 166 -21.57 -22.61 1.83
C TYR A 166 -21.74 -24.13 1.78
N SER A 167 -20.63 -24.87 1.82
CA SER A 167 -20.65 -26.34 1.83
C SER A 167 -21.31 -26.88 3.10
N LEU A 168 -21.09 -26.27 4.26
CA LEU A 168 -21.68 -26.66 5.54
C LEU A 168 -23.18 -26.39 5.60
N ILE A 169 -23.62 -25.23 5.11
CA ILE A 169 -25.05 -24.92 4.96
C ILE A 169 -25.73 -25.92 4.01
N THR A 170 -25.03 -26.35 2.96
CA THR A 170 -25.56 -27.38 2.05
C THR A 170 -25.65 -28.74 2.74
N GLN A 171 -24.65 -29.11 3.56
CA GLN A 171 -24.66 -30.35 4.33
C GLN A 171 -25.79 -30.39 5.35
N LEU A 172 -26.10 -29.28 6.02
CA LEU A 172 -27.25 -29.17 6.93
C LEU A 172 -28.57 -29.66 6.31
N SER A 173 -28.71 -29.59 4.97
CA SER A 173 -29.90 -30.04 4.25
C SER A 173 -29.99 -31.56 4.04
N SER A 174 -28.90 -32.31 4.26
CA SER A 174 -28.74 -33.73 3.88
C SER A 174 -28.38 -34.67 5.02
N THR A 175 -28.26 -34.14 6.23
CA THR A 175 -27.50 -34.74 7.33
C THR A 175 -28.40 -35.26 8.46
N ASP A 176 -28.04 -36.41 9.06
CA ASP A 176 -28.79 -37.05 10.16
C ASP A 176 -28.65 -36.25 11.48
N LYS A 177 -29.59 -36.41 12.41
CA LYS A 177 -29.76 -35.55 13.61
C LYS A 177 -28.48 -35.37 14.44
N GLY A 178 -27.68 -36.43 14.59
CA GLY A 178 -26.43 -36.39 15.36
C GLY A 178 -25.31 -35.57 14.70
N GLN A 179 -25.34 -35.43 13.38
CA GLN A 179 -24.33 -34.70 12.61
C GLN A 179 -24.68 -33.20 12.45
N ILE A 180 -25.94 -32.81 12.68
CA ILE A 180 -26.37 -31.39 12.64
C ILE A 180 -25.60 -30.55 13.67
N VAL A 181 -25.41 -31.08 14.88
CA VAL A 181 -24.67 -30.39 15.96
C VAL A 181 -23.21 -30.18 15.54
N GLU A 182 -22.60 -31.17 14.90
CA GLU A 182 -21.21 -31.09 14.41
C GLU A 182 -21.08 -30.04 13.30
N VAL A 183 -22.03 -29.97 12.37
CA VAL A 183 -22.04 -28.93 11.34
C VAL A 183 -22.23 -27.54 11.94
N PHE A 184 -23.07 -27.40 12.96
CA PHE A 184 -23.26 -26.12 13.66
C PHE A 184 -21.97 -25.64 14.35
N ILE A 185 -21.24 -26.57 14.99
CA ILE A 185 -19.93 -26.30 15.57
C ILE A 185 -18.94 -25.84 14.50
N GLN A 186 -18.91 -26.51 13.34
CA GLN A 186 -18.02 -26.12 12.24
C GLN A 186 -18.37 -24.73 11.69
N ILE A 187 -19.66 -24.40 11.56
CA ILE A 187 -20.10 -23.04 11.16
C ILE A 187 -19.61 -22.00 12.16
N ALA A 188 -19.76 -22.24 13.47
CA ALA A 188 -19.29 -21.33 14.51
C ALA A 188 -17.76 -21.14 14.48
N GLN A 189 -17.00 -22.19 14.17
CA GLN A 189 -15.54 -22.12 14.02
C GLN A 189 -15.13 -21.29 12.79
N VAL A 190 -15.77 -21.51 11.64
CA VAL A 190 -15.46 -20.73 10.42
C VAL A 190 -15.86 -19.28 10.59
N LEU A 191 -16.98 -19.00 11.29
CA LEU A 191 -17.37 -17.66 11.70
C LEU A 191 -16.29 -16.98 12.53
N HIS A 192 -15.80 -17.66 13.57
CA HIS A 192 -14.74 -17.13 14.43
C HIS A 192 -13.42 -16.89 13.67
N ASN A 193 -13.05 -17.80 12.76
CA ASN A 193 -11.89 -17.61 11.90
C ASN A 193 -12.08 -16.38 10.98
N THR A 194 -13.28 -16.19 10.44
CA THR A 194 -13.61 -15.05 9.58
C THR A 194 -13.52 -13.72 10.35
N GLU A 195 -14.04 -13.67 11.59
CA GLU A 195 -13.86 -12.51 12.48
C GLU A 195 -12.39 -12.17 12.73
N LYS A 196 -11.58 -13.19 13.02
CA LYS A 196 -10.14 -13.03 13.25
C LYS A 196 -9.41 -12.51 12.01
N GLU A 197 -9.81 -12.96 10.83
CA GLU A 197 -9.21 -12.47 9.59
C GLU A 197 -9.62 -11.05 9.24
N LEU A 198 -10.89 -10.71 9.48
CA LEU A 198 -11.41 -9.36 9.34
C LEU A 198 -11.02 -8.41 10.48
N CYS A 199 -10.22 -8.88 11.45
CA CYS A 199 -9.82 -8.13 12.65
C CYS A 199 -11.02 -7.45 13.35
N CYS A 200 -12.17 -8.14 13.35
CA CYS A 200 -13.42 -7.65 13.89
C CYS A 200 -13.97 -8.58 14.98
N ARG A 201 -14.93 -8.07 15.74
CA ARG A 201 -15.71 -8.82 16.71
C ARG A 201 -17.15 -8.34 16.66
N LEU A 202 -18.09 -9.24 16.38
CA LEU A 202 -19.51 -8.93 16.45
C LEU A 202 -19.96 -8.89 17.92
N ILE A 203 -20.67 -7.85 18.31
CA ILE A 203 -21.25 -7.66 19.64
C ILE A 203 -22.55 -8.49 19.70
N LYS A 204 -22.66 -9.37 20.70
CA LYS A 204 -23.80 -10.27 20.90
C LYS A 204 -25.03 -9.48 21.39
N PRO A 205 -26.24 -9.73 20.86
CA PRO A 205 -27.47 -9.18 21.45
C PRO A 205 -27.82 -9.78 22.81
N THR A 206 -27.64 -11.09 23.05
CA THR A 206 -27.99 -11.71 24.32
C THR A 206 -27.42 -13.13 24.42
N THR A 207 -27.04 -13.51 25.65
CA THR A 207 -26.51 -14.80 26.15
C THR A 207 -25.01 -15.14 25.92
N ASN A 208 -24.31 -15.35 27.04
CA ASN A 208 -22.90 -15.79 27.13
C ASN A 208 -22.79 -17.31 26.93
N LEU A 209 -23.22 -17.83 25.77
CA LEU A 209 -22.84 -19.18 25.38
C LEU A 209 -21.46 -19.12 24.67
N GLU A 210 -20.45 -19.64 25.36
CA GLU A 210 -19.11 -19.91 24.82
C GLU A 210 -18.97 -21.42 24.64
N LEU A 211 -18.54 -21.84 23.45
CA LEU A 211 -18.10 -23.21 23.21
C LEU A 211 -16.59 -23.27 23.49
N GLU A 212 -16.19 -23.97 24.54
CA GLU A 212 -14.79 -24.30 24.79
C GLU A 212 -14.35 -25.45 23.87
N PHE A 213 -13.38 -25.19 23.00
CA PHE A 213 -12.63 -26.21 22.27
C PHE A 213 -11.27 -26.39 22.92
N GLU A 214 -10.65 -27.56 22.72
CA GLU A 214 -9.37 -27.98 23.33
C GLU A 214 -8.22 -26.95 23.29
N ARG A 215 -8.31 -25.91 22.43
CA ARG A 215 -7.36 -24.76 22.39
C ARG A 215 -7.96 -23.38 22.07
N ASN A 216 -9.27 -23.22 21.83
CA ASN A 216 -9.91 -21.95 21.45
C ASN A 216 -11.35 -21.91 21.96
N SER A 217 -11.93 -20.74 22.26
CA SER A 217 -13.36 -20.60 22.49
C SER A 217 -14.04 -19.92 21.29
N ALA A 218 -15.15 -20.48 20.80
CA ALA A 218 -15.97 -19.79 19.79
C ALA A 218 -17.29 -19.34 20.42
N ASN A 219 -17.70 -18.14 20.05
CA ASN A 219 -18.94 -17.56 20.47
C ASN A 219 -20.08 -18.12 19.62
N LEU A 220 -21.13 -18.61 20.28
CA LEU A 220 -22.40 -18.85 19.61
C LEU A 220 -23.11 -17.50 19.40
N TYR A 221 -23.67 -17.29 18.21
CA TYR A 221 -24.41 -16.09 17.85
C TYR A 221 -25.92 -16.31 18.06
N GLY A 222 -26.61 -15.29 18.58
CA GLY A 222 -28.05 -15.26 18.81
C GLY A 222 -28.57 -16.48 19.59
N ASP A 223 -28.47 -16.52 20.91
CA ASP A 223 -28.96 -17.65 21.74
C ASP A 223 -28.55 -19.07 21.26
N GLY A 224 -27.56 -19.19 20.36
CA GLY A 224 -27.16 -20.42 19.69
C GLY A 224 -28.03 -20.86 18.52
N ASP A 225 -28.83 -19.97 17.91
CA ASP A 225 -29.71 -20.29 16.79
C ASP A 225 -29.07 -20.08 15.41
N LEU A 226 -29.54 -20.87 14.43
CA LEU A 226 -29.03 -20.81 13.04
C LEU A 226 -29.28 -19.43 12.42
N LYS A 227 -30.39 -18.79 12.79
CA LYS A 227 -30.76 -17.46 12.34
C LYS A 227 -29.73 -16.41 12.76
N GLY A 228 -29.30 -16.43 14.01
CA GLY A 228 -28.27 -15.56 14.56
C GLY A 228 -26.92 -15.78 13.89
N ALA A 229 -26.55 -17.03 13.64
CA ALA A 229 -25.34 -17.37 12.88
C ALA A 229 -25.38 -16.85 11.44
N LEU A 230 -26.52 -16.99 10.74
CA LEU A 230 -26.69 -16.49 9.38
C LEU A 230 -26.69 -14.96 9.31
N LEU A 231 -27.31 -14.28 10.28
CA LEU A 231 -27.24 -12.81 10.40
C LEU A 231 -25.80 -12.33 10.66
N ALA A 232 -25.05 -13.02 11.51
CA ALA A 232 -23.64 -12.74 11.76
C ALA A 232 -22.82 -12.89 10.47
N LEU A 233 -23.04 -13.98 9.73
CA LEU A 233 -22.40 -14.24 8.44
C LEU A 233 -22.68 -13.16 7.41
N GLN A 234 -23.94 -12.72 7.29
CA GLN A 234 -24.31 -11.63 6.38
C GLN A 234 -23.58 -10.34 6.73
N LYS A 235 -23.52 -9.97 8.01
CA LYS A 235 -22.78 -8.78 8.46
C LYS A 235 -21.29 -8.87 8.08
N LEU A 236 -20.66 -10.04 8.26
CA LEU A 236 -19.26 -10.24 7.86
C LEU A 236 -19.06 -10.21 6.34
N ALA A 237 -20.01 -10.75 5.58
CA ALA A 237 -20.00 -10.68 4.11
C ALA A 237 -20.15 -9.22 3.64
N ASP A 238 -21.03 -8.44 4.26
CA ASP A 238 -21.19 -7.01 4.00
C ASP A 238 -19.89 -6.24 4.21
N ILE A 239 -19.26 -6.43 5.36
CA ILE A 239 -17.96 -5.82 5.70
C ILE A 239 -16.89 -6.22 4.68
N SER A 240 -16.83 -7.50 4.32
CA SER A 240 -15.85 -8.03 3.35
C SER A 240 -16.00 -7.36 1.97
N VAL A 241 -17.23 -7.21 1.47
CA VAL A 241 -17.47 -6.52 0.19
C VAL A 241 -17.00 -5.07 0.24
N HIS A 242 -17.27 -4.37 1.34
CA HIS A 242 -16.82 -2.98 1.47
C HIS A 242 -15.30 -2.86 1.50
N ILE A 243 -14.61 -3.73 2.25
CA ILE A 243 -13.14 -3.79 2.30
C ILE A 243 -12.56 -4.01 0.90
N LEU A 244 -13.07 -5.01 0.17
CA LEU A 244 -12.58 -5.31 -1.19
C LEU A 244 -12.90 -4.19 -2.18
N SER A 245 -14.02 -3.49 -2.00
CA SER A 245 -14.42 -2.35 -2.84
C SER A 245 -13.54 -1.12 -2.66
N PHE A 246 -12.78 -1.04 -1.56
CA PHE A 246 -11.84 0.03 -1.30
C PHE A 246 -10.56 -0.10 -2.14
N SER A 247 -10.30 -1.27 -2.73
CA SER A 247 -9.17 -1.47 -3.62
C SER A 247 -9.39 -0.86 -5.01
N ASP A 248 -8.29 -0.45 -5.66
CA ASP A 248 -8.33 0.06 -7.04
C ASP A 248 -8.75 -1.03 -8.05
N THR A 249 -8.56 -2.29 -7.70
CA THR A 249 -8.98 -3.45 -8.47
C THR A 249 -10.43 -3.79 -8.15
N LYS A 250 -11.37 -3.25 -8.94
CA LYS A 250 -12.79 -3.66 -8.89
C LYS A 250 -12.95 -5.14 -9.24
N GLN A 251 -12.76 -6.03 -8.28
CA GLN A 251 -13.25 -7.40 -8.34
C GLN A 251 -14.30 -7.58 -7.26
N GLN A 252 -15.57 -7.57 -7.70
CA GLN A 252 -16.64 -8.07 -6.85
C GLN A 252 -16.45 -9.57 -6.72
N ASN A 253 -16.17 -10.01 -5.50
CA ASN A 253 -16.12 -11.42 -5.19
C ASN A 253 -17.53 -12.01 -5.29
N LYS A 254 -17.74 -12.86 -6.31
CA LYS A 254 -19.04 -13.45 -6.64
C LYS A 254 -19.60 -14.31 -5.51
N ILE A 255 -18.75 -14.98 -4.74
CA ILE A 255 -19.17 -15.84 -3.63
C ILE A 255 -19.75 -14.98 -2.51
N ILE A 256 -19.07 -13.88 -2.16
CA ILE A 256 -19.50 -12.98 -1.09
C ILE A 256 -20.78 -12.23 -1.48
N SER A 257 -20.92 -11.83 -2.75
CA SER A 257 -22.16 -11.20 -3.23
C SER A 257 -23.36 -12.16 -3.18
N ASP A 258 -23.16 -13.42 -3.58
CA ASP A 258 -24.22 -14.43 -3.55
C ASP A 258 -24.68 -14.72 -2.11
N PHE A 259 -23.77 -14.62 -1.12
CA PHE A 259 -24.10 -14.80 0.29
C PHE A 259 -25.01 -13.70 0.87
N LYS A 260 -24.91 -12.46 0.39
CA LYS A 260 -25.80 -11.37 0.82
C LYS A 260 -27.27 -11.62 0.47
N GLU A 261 -27.54 -12.43 -0.56
CA GLU A 261 -28.90 -12.71 -1.03
C GLU A 261 -29.65 -13.76 -0.21
N ILE A 262 -28.99 -14.43 0.74
CA ILE A 262 -29.62 -15.47 1.59
C ILE A 262 -30.50 -14.80 2.64
N ASP A 263 -31.82 -15.00 2.63
CA ASP A 263 -32.73 -14.42 3.63
C ASP A 263 -32.65 -15.17 4.98
N PRO A 264 -32.16 -14.55 6.08
CA PRO A 264 -32.07 -15.20 7.39
C PRO A 264 -33.44 -15.43 8.04
N SER A 265 -34.50 -14.77 7.57
CA SER A 265 -35.85 -14.95 8.11
C SER A 265 -36.47 -16.29 7.72
N GLU A 266 -35.94 -16.94 6.68
CA GLU A 266 -36.30 -18.30 6.27
C GLU A 266 -35.63 -19.38 7.15
N ALA A 267 -34.76 -18.99 8.09
CA ALA A 267 -34.14 -19.92 9.03
C ALA A 267 -35.18 -20.48 10.03
N PRO A 268 -35.18 -21.79 10.30
CA PRO A 268 -36.19 -22.41 11.14
C PRO A 268 -35.95 -22.03 12.61
N PRO A 269 -36.96 -21.52 13.33
CA PRO A 269 -36.81 -21.06 14.72
C PRO A 269 -36.46 -22.19 15.69
N GLU A 270 -36.61 -23.45 15.28
CA GLU A 270 -36.35 -24.65 16.08
C GLU A 270 -34.87 -25.05 16.10
N PHE A 271 -34.06 -24.54 15.17
CA PHE A 271 -32.61 -24.80 15.12
C PHE A 271 -31.85 -23.90 16.09
N ASN A 272 -31.94 -24.25 17.37
CA ASN A 272 -31.18 -23.62 18.45
C ASN A 272 -30.27 -24.66 19.11
N TYR A 273 -28.98 -24.34 19.28
CA TYR A 273 -27.97 -25.18 19.93
C TYR A 273 -28.38 -25.63 21.35
N ALA A 274 -29.01 -24.76 22.14
CA ALA A 274 -29.54 -25.10 23.46
C ALA A 274 -30.70 -26.11 23.37
N ASN A 275 -31.50 -26.08 22.30
CA ASN A 275 -32.55 -27.08 22.06
C ASN A 275 -31.97 -28.37 21.49
N LEU A 276 -30.99 -28.30 20.60
CA LEU A 276 -30.34 -29.44 19.94
C LEU A 276 -29.43 -30.23 20.89
N SER A 277 -28.73 -29.58 21.82
CA SER A 277 -27.91 -30.26 22.83
C SER A 277 -28.74 -30.93 23.93
N ASN A 278 -29.97 -30.46 24.16
CA ASN A 278 -30.89 -31.00 25.18
C ASN A 278 -31.98 -31.93 24.61
N SER A 279 -32.24 -31.91 23.30
CA SER A 279 -33.31 -32.68 22.66
C SER A 279 -32.82 -33.99 22.05
N HIS A 280 -33.27 -35.10 22.62
CA HIS A 280 -33.28 -36.41 21.96
C HIS A 280 -34.54 -36.64 21.10
N LYS A 281 -35.45 -35.67 20.92
CA LYS A 281 -36.74 -35.90 20.25
C LYS A 281 -37.20 -34.75 19.34
N ASP A 282 -37.41 -35.16 18.08
CA ASP A 282 -38.29 -34.62 17.03
C ASP A 282 -38.17 -33.14 16.63
N ILE A 283 -37.52 -32.92 15.48
CA ILE A 283 -37.60 -31.69 14.68
C ILE A 283 -38.37 -32.04 13.40
N PRO A 284 -39.42 -31.29 12.99
CA PRO A 284 -40.28 -31.65 11.86
C PRO A 284 -39.62 -31.43 10.49
N CYS A 285 -39.91 -32.34 9.56
CA CYS A 285 -39.36 -32.45 8.20
C CYS A 285 -39.68 -31.31 7.22
N TYR A 286 -40.13 -30.13 7.68
CA TYR A 286 -40.65 -29.06 6.82
C TYR A 286 -39.55 -28.30 6.03
N PHE A 287 -38.29 -28.39 6.47
CA PHE A 287 -37.15 -27.75 5.80
C PHE A 287 -36.72 -28.44 4.49
N TYR A 288 -37.23 -29.65 4.23
CA TYR A 288 -36.83 -30.45 3.06
C TYR A 288 -37.40 -29.94 1.73
N GLU A 289 -38.56 -29.28 1.70
CA GLU A 289 -39.18 -28.84 0.43
C GLU A 289 -38.77 -27.42 0.00
N GLU A 290 -38.54 -26.52 0.94
CA GLU A 290 -38.27 -25.10 0.66
C GLU A 290 -36.80 -24.86 0.27
N ALA A 291 -35.85 -25.49 0.98
CA ALA A 291 -34.44 -25.52 0.59
C ALA A 291 -34.24 -26.18 -0.79
N ASN A 292 -34.98 -27.25 -1.08
CA ASN A 292 -34.98 -27.88 -2.40
C ASN A 292 -35.62 -27.01 -3.50
N ASN A 293 -36.57 -26.14 -3.18
CA ASN A 293 -37.16 -25.19 -4.13
C ASN A 293 -36.21 -24.04 -4.49
N LEU A 294 -35.41 -23.56 -3.52
CA LEU A 294 -34.33 -22.60 -3.77
C LEU A 294 -33.19 -23.23 -4.60
N ILE A 295 -32.83 -24.49 -4.33
CA ILE A 295 -31.85 -25.26 -5.11
C ILE A 295 -32.37 -25.54 -6.54
N ARG A 296 -33.65 -25.87 -6.71
CA ARG A 296 -34.28 -26.08 -8.05
C ARG A 296 -34.37 -24.80 -8.88
N LYS A 297 -34.59 -23.64 -8.25
CA LYS A 297 -34.50 -22.33 -8.93
C LYS A 297 -33.08 -22.07 -9.47
N ARG A 298 -32.04 -22.58 -8.79
CA ARG A 298 -30.63 -22.48 -9.20
C ARG A 298 -30.26 -23.42 -10.36
N SER A 299 -30.76 -24.66 -10.36
CA SER A 299 -30.54 -25.62 -11.47
C SER A 299 -31.14 -25.15 -12.80
N LYS A 300 -32.32 -24.50 -12.78
CA LYS A 300 -32.97 -24.01 -14.00
C LYS A 300 -32.33 -22.76 -14.60
N LYS A 301 -31.56 -21.99 -13.81
CA LYS A 301 -30.89 -20.75 -14.26
C LYS A 301 -29.50 -20.99 -14.87
N ASN A 302 -28.92 -22.17 -14.67
CA ASN A 302 -27.61 -22.56 -15.22
C ASN A 302 -27.70 -23.46 -16.47
N THR A 303 -28.91 -23.80 -16.93
CA THR A 303 -29.17 -24.59 -18.16
C THR A 303 -29.97 -23.82 -19.22
N ALA A 304 -30.03 -22.48 -19.11
CA ALA A 304 -30.64 -21.60 -20.08
C ALA A 304 -29.64 -20.56 -20.58
#